data_AF-K0TCX0-F1
#
_entry.id   AF-K0TCX0-F1
#
_cell.length_a   1.000
_cell.length_b   1.000
_cell.length_c   1.000
_cell.angle_alpha   90.00
_cell.angle_beta   90.00
_cell.angle_gamma   90.00
#
_symmetry.space_group_name_H-M   'P 1'
#
loop_
_entity.id
_entity.type
_entity.pdbx_description
1 polymer ?
#
loop_
_entity_poly.entity_id
_entity_poly.type
_entity_poly.pdbx_seq_one_letter_code
_entity_poly.pdbx_strand_id
1 'polypeptide(L)'
;MEHSGGSHLRTGQQVKPRIEEIEQRIQFRSPKGGPAAAHHQSAEVDAENASAALVLRTPQQAENGNANITAMTPHNPSKFAFLSAEKPGSGIKQFEADVIQKQAQYSRQINEMEARLATFHMRLADESLERERELSNTVEDYVYEPIGQAMKRSLDRIEHDFIQPVLDPKRALPDEKGEDQEAPELMVLETDNAESTSEEDVAENDDDGNGEPAIRTNLVKLERQTHHLEARMNHHEHVTLFNSKRVAFDAIEQQCRKSIQPAIQLEKVKANEREAKIIRNFESSVGSVTRHLAEMQAARSSSLGYIEQQLDAWELGDVVRMEGYLKQIQAMKRQVLEEREERRRQDEVVVEKILHAKKMLEQDLFTVI
;
A
#
# COMPACT_ATOMS: atom_id res chain seq x y z
N MET A 1 6.02 50.57 34.48
CA MET A 1 4.57 50.68 34.26
C MET A 1 4.26 50.08 32.90
N GLU A 2 3.45 49.01 32.91
CA GLU A 2 2.59 48.50 31.81
C GLU A 2 3.32 47.99 30.55
N HIS A 3 3.69 46.70 30.44
CA HIS A 3 2.87 45.52 30.07
C HIS A 3 2.00 45.67 28.82
N SER A 4 2.35 44.96 27.74
CA SER A 4 1.47 44.15 26.86
C SER A 4 2.29 43.68 25.64
N GLY A 5 2.62 42.41 25.38
CA GLY A 5 2.06 41.15 25.86
C GLY A 5 1.03 40.60 24.85
N GLY A 6 1.47 39.89 23.81
CA GLY A 6 0.55 39.36 22.80
C GLY A 6 1.13 38.35 21.80
N SER A 7 1.95 37.39 22.25
CA SER A 7 2.30 36.22 21.44
C SER A 7 1.22 35.15 21.59
N HIS A 8 0.36 35.02 20.59
CA HIS A 8 -0.58 33.90 20.50
C HIS A 8 0.17 32.59 20.26
N LEU A 9 0.37 31.84 21.36
CA LEU A 9 0.62 30.40 21.34
C LEU A 9 -0.55 29.72 20.59
N ARG A 10 -0.30 29.34 19.34
CA ARG A 10 -1.11 28.33 18.64
C ARG A 10 -0.88 26.99 19.33
N THR A 11 -1.79 26.65 20.24
CA THR A 11 -1.95 25.29 20.73
C THR A 11 -2.14 24.35 19.54
N GLY A 12 -1.24 23.38 19.39
CA GLY A 12 -1.41 22.27 18.47
C GLY A 12 -2.67 21.50 18.83
N GLN A 13 -3.76 21.76 18.11
CA GLN A 13 -4.86 20.81 17.99
C GLN A 13 -4.27 19.54 17.37
N GLN A 14 -4.08 18.51 18.20
CA GLN A 14 -3.94 17.15 17.70
C GLN A 14 -5.23 16.80 16.98
N VAL A 15 -5.21 16.91 15.66
CA VAL A 15 -6.24 16.34 14.79
C VAL A 15 -6.08 14.83 14.90
N LYS A 16 -6.81 14.21 15.84
CA LYS A 16 -7.08 12.78 15.79
C LYS A 16 -7.74 12.50 14.44
N PRO A 17 -7.28 11.53 13.64
CA PRO A 17 -8.05 11.09 12.50
C PRO A 17 -9.35 10.48 13.03
N ARG A 18 -10.47 11.18 12.83
CA ARG A 18 -11.80 10.64 13.07
C ARG A 18 -12.03 9.55 12.03
N ILE A 19 -11.80 8.31 12.43
CA ILE A 19 -12.20 7.11 11.67
C ILE A 19 -13.68 7.19 11.28
N GLU A 20 -14.52 7.82 12.12
CA GLU A 20 -15.94 8.11 11.85
C GLU A 20 -16.18 9.05 10.66
N GLU A 21 -15.25 9.95 10.31
CA GLU A 21 -15.38 10.88 9.19
C GLU A 21 -15.01 10.23 7.84
N ILE A 22 -14.16 9.19 7.88
CA ILE A 22 -13.85 8.34 6.72
C ILE A 22 -15.00 7.36 6.46
N GLU A 23 -15.61 6.77 7.50
CA GLU A 23 -16.79 5.90 7.35
C GLU A 23 -18.02 6.67 6.83
N GLN A 24 -18.20 7.93 7.23
CA GLN A 24 -19.28 8.78 6.68
C GLN A 24 -19.04 9.16 5.21
N ARG A 25 -17.80 9.30 4.75
CA ARG A 25 -17.50 9.54 3.32
C ARG A 25 -17.73 8.32 2.43
N ILE A 26 -17.60 7.10 2.95
CA ILE A 26 -17.87 5.87 2.20
C ILE A 26 -19.39 5.64 2.05
N GLN A 27 -20.20 6.06 3.03
CA GLN A 27 -21.67 5.93 2.93
C GLN A 27 -22.34 6.98 2.00
N PHE A 28 -21.71 8.13 1.77
CA PHE A 28 -22.26 9.18 0.89
C PHE A 28 -22.01 8.99 -0.63
N ARG A 29 -21.33 7.90 -1.05
CA ARG A 29 -21.18 7.54 -2.48
C ARG A 29 -22.18 6.50 -2.98
N SER A 30 -23.25 6.23 -2.23
CA SER A 30 -24.41 5.53 -2.79
C SER A 30 -25.30 6.55 -3.54
N PRO A 31 -25.52 6.41 -4.86
CA PRO A 31 -26.32 7.37 -5.61
C PRO A 31 -27.80 7.20 -5.23
N LYS A 32 -28.38 8.20 -4.57
CA LYS A 32 -29.83 8.36 -4.42
C LYS A 32 -30.26 9.66 -5.10
N GLY A 33 -31.07 9.54 -6.16
CA GLY A 33 -31.95 10.62 -6.65
C GLY A 33 -32.12 10.69 -8.17
N GLY A 34 -33.23 10.12 -8.69
CA GLY A 34 -33.73 10.28 -10.08
C GLY A 34 -34.45 11.63 -10.32
N PRO A 35 -35.21 11.78 -11.45
CA PRO A 35 -36.65 11.46 -11.38
C PRO A 35 -37.33 10.92 -12.67
N ALA A 36 -38.32 10.04 -12.42
CA ALA A 36 -39.67 9.85 -13.01
C ALA A 36 -40.00 10.13 -14.50
N ALA A 37 -40.42 9.05 -15.21
CA ALA A 37 -41.64 8.86 -16.02
C ALA A 37 -41.41 7.64 -16.96
N ALA A 38 -42.25 6.63 -17.17
CA ALA A 38 -43.67 6.43 -16.92
C ALA A 38 -44.01 4.91 -16.83
N HIS A 39 -45.09 4.62 -16.10
CA HIS A 39 -46.05 3.51 -16.22
C HIS A 39 -45.66 2.20 -16.95
N HIS A 40 -45.63 1.10 -16.20
CA HIS A 40 -46.67 0.06 -16.31
C HIS A 40 -46.71 -0.86 -15.07
N GLN A 41 -47.85 -0.86 -14.38
CA GLN A 41 -48.37 -1.94 -13.51
C GLN A 41 -48.82 -3.10 -14.43
N SER A 42 -48.88 -4.39 -14.11
CA SER A 42 -49.10 -5.20 -12.90
C SER A 42 -48.51 -6.61 -13.22
N ALA A 43 -48.30 -7.63 -12.37
CA ALA A 43 -48.95 -8.05 -11.14
C ALA A 43 -48.07 -9.11 -10.45
N GLU A 44 -48.08 -9.12 -9.12
CA GLU A 44 -47.82 -10.31 -8.30
C GLU A 44 -48.97 -11.31 -8.46
N VAL A 45 -48.66 -12.60 -8.57
CA VAL A 45 -49.54 -13.70 -8.14
C VAL A 45 -48.67 -14.84 -7.62
N ASP A 46 -48.73 -15.07 -6.32
CA ASP A 46 -48.42 -16.35 -5.67
C ASP A 46 -49.37 -17.45 -6.20
N ALA A 47 -48.87 -18.65 -6.49
CA ALA A 47 -49.63 -19.89 -6.28
C ALA A 47 -48.80 -21.14 -6.58
N GLU A 48 -48.59 -21.94 -5.54
CA GLU A 48 -48.44 -23.38 -5.62
C GLU A 48 -49.70 -24.05 -6.22
N ASN A 49 -49.53 -25.29 -6.70
CA ASN A 49 -50.57 -26.30 -6.98
C ASN A 49 -51.47 -26.15 -8.22
N ALA A 50 -51.27 -27.02 -9.22
CA ALA A 50 -52.26 -28.07 -9.55
C ALA A 50 -51.76 -29.00 -10.68
N SER A 51 -51.88 -30.29 -10.39
CA SER A 51 -51.79 -31.45 -11.27
C SER A 51 -52.60 -31.33 -12.56
N ALA A 52 -51.99 -31.71 -13.68
CA ALA A 52 -52.71 -32.34 -14.79
C ALA A 52 -51.87 -33.49 -15.33
N ALA A 53 -52.29 -34.69 -14.95
CA ALA A 53 -51.83 -35.95 -15.50
C ALA A 53 -52.14 -36.01 -17.00
N LEU A 54 -51.17 -36.44 -17.81
CA LEU A 54 -51.46 -37.06 -19.10
C LEU A 54 -50.88 -38.48 -19.13
N VAL A 55 -51.84 -39.39 -19.19
CA VAL A 55 -51.79 -40.83 -19.12
C VAL A 55 -51.13 -41.44 -20.36
N LEU A 56 -50.28 -42.45 -20.09
CA LEU A 56 -50.03 -43.70 -20.83
C LEU A 56 -50.52 -43.81 -22.29
N ARG A 57 -49.64 -44.30 -23.16
CA ARG A 57 -49.78 -45.67 -23.74
C ARG A 57 -48.55 -46.08 -24.55
N THR A 58 -47.85 -47.09 -24.07
CA THR A 58 -47.21 -48.11 -24.91
C THR A 58 -48.28 -49.05 -25.48
N PRO A 59 -48.12 -49.49 -26.73
CA PRO A 59 -48.18 -50.92 -27.03
C PRO A 59 -46.96 -51.32 -27.89
N GLN A 60 -46.19 -52.35 -27.52
CA GLN A 60 -46.50 -53.78 -27.68
C GLN A 60 -46.46 -54.22 -29.16
N GLN A 61 -45.44 -55.03 -29.46
CA GLN A 61 -45.32 -55.85 -30.68
C GLN A 61 -46.56 -56.73 -30.87
N ALA A 62 -47.01 -56.90 -32.12
CA ALA A 62 -47.33 -58.22 -32.68
C ALA A 62 -47.67 -58.12 -34.19
N GLU A 63 -47.50 -59.26 -34.82
CA GLU A 63 -47.44 -59.60 -36.24
C GLU A 63 -48.80 -59.62 -36.98
N ASN A 64 -48.67 -59.96 -38.28
CA ASN A 64 -49.61 -60.65 -39.16
C ASN A 64 -50.41 -59.81 -40.16
N GLY A 65 -50.22 -60.18 -41.43
CA GLY A 65 -50.88 -59.61 -42.59
C GLY A 65 -52.26 -60.21 -42.85
N ASN A 66 -52.98 -59.62 -43.81
CA ASN A 66 -53.58 -60.36 -44.92
C ASN A 66 -54.14 -59.41 -45.98
N ALA A 67 -54.29 -59.97 -47.18
CA ALA A 67 -54.73 -59.37 -48.43
C ALA A 67 -56.17 -58.81 -48.42
N ASN A 68 -56.42 -57.84 -49.31
CA ASN A 68 -57.59 -57.71 -50.22
C ASN A 68 -57.52 -56.32 -50.89
N ILE A 69 -57.16 -56.21 -52.18
CA ILE A 69 -58.06 -56.26 -53.35
C ILE A 69 -59.37 -55.47 -53.13
N THR A 70 -59.52 -54.32 -53.80
CA THR A 70 -60.74 -53.73 -54.42
C THR A 70 -60.29 -52.38 -55.03
N ALA A 71 -59.96 -52.27 -56.31
CA ALA A 71 -60.83 -52.04 -57.48
C ALA A 71 -61.41 -50.60 -57.60
N MET A 72 -61.28 -50.05 -58.83
CA MET A 72 -61.99 -48.91 -59.44
C MET A 72 -61.45 -47.51 -59.07
N THR A 73 -61.16 -46.56 -59.97
CA THR A 73 -61.73 -46.24 -61.30
C THR A 73 -60.76 -45.32 -62.07
N PRO A 74 -60.72 -45.36 -63.43
CA PRO A 74 -59.97 -44.40 -64.26
C PRO A 74 -60.87 -43.24 -64.71
N HIS A 75 -60.46 -41.98 -64.53
CA HIS A 75 -61.07 -40.85 -65.26
C HIS A 75 -60.10 -39.73 -65.63
N ASN A 76 -59.98 -39.56 -66.95
CA ASN A 76 -59.74 -38.36 -67.76
C ASN A 76 -58.40 -37.59 -67.69
N PRO A 77 -57.52 -37.80 -68.70
CA PRO A 77 -56.50 -36.84 -69.09
C PRO A 77 -57.07 -35.87 -70.13
N SER A 78 -57.53 -34.69 -69.70
CA SER A 78 -57.75 -33.59 -70.63
C SER A 78 -57.41 -32.26 -69.98
N LYS A 79 -56.20 -31.81 -70.31
CA LYS A 79 -55.65 -30.44 -70.35
C LYS A 79 -54.26 -30.39 -69.73
N PHE A 80 -53.29 -30.91 -70.49
CA PHE A 80 -51.91 -30.42 -70.39
C PHE A 80 -51.89 -28.98 -70.90
N ALA A 81 -52.01 -28.04 -69.97
CA ALA A 81 -51.61 -26.67 -70.22
C ALA A 81 -50.08 -26.61 -70.13
N PHE A 82 -49.43 -26.32 -71.26
CA PHE A 82 -48.01 -25.98 -71.30
C PHE A 82 -47.79 -24.71 -70.46
N LEU A 83 -47.31 -24.85 -69.22
CA LEU A 83 -46.85 -23.74 -68.37
C LEU A 83 -45.45 -23.27 -68.79
N SER A 84 -45.24 -23.02 -70.08
CA SER A 84 -44.04 -22.36 -70.61
C SER A 84 -44.09 -20.83 -70.48
N ALA A 85 -44.90 -20.30 -69.55
CA ALA A 85 -45.08 -18.87 -69.33
C ALA A 85 -45.01 -18.42 -67.85
N GLU A 86 -44.58 -19.29 -66.92
CA GLU A 86 -44.30 -18.85 -65.55
C GLU A 86 -42.86 -18.35 -65.45
N LYS A 87 -42.73 -17.03 -65.31
CA LYS A 87 -41.47 -16.27 -65.20
C LYS A 87 -40.40 -17.01 -64.37
N PRO A 88 -39.34 -17.56 -64.99
CA PRO A 88 -38.20 -18.09 -64.24
C PRO A 88 -37.36 -16.88 -63.81
N GLY A 89 -37.54 -16.40 -62.57
CA GLY A 89 -36.75 -15.25 -62.15
C GLY A 89 -36.93 -14.69 -60.74
N SER A 90 -37.85 -15.21 -59.91
CA SER A 90 -38.03 -14.68 -58.55
C SER A 90 -37.10 -15.32 -57.52
N GLY A 91 -36.89 -16.64 -57.56
CA GLY A 91 -36.15 -17.36 -56.51
C GLY A 91 -34.66 -17.02 -56.45
N ILE A 92 -33.99 -16.86 -57.60
CA ILE A 92 -32.55 -16.52 -57.64
C ILE A 92 -32.30 -15.10 -57.12
N LYS A 93 -33.16 -14.15 -57.50
CA LYS A 93 -33.05 -12.75 -57.03
C LYS A 93 -33.35 -12.62 -55.54
N GLN A 94 -34.28 -13.42 -55.02
CA GLN A 94 -34.56 -13.50 -53.58
C GLN A 94 -33.37 -14.10 -52.82
N PHE A 95 -32.78 -15.19 -53.34
CA PHE A 95 -31.59 -15.79 -52.74
C PHE A 95 -30.39 -14.82 -52.74
N GLU A 96 -30.17 -14.10 -53.85
CA GLU A 96 -29.11 -13.09 -53.94
C GLU A 96 -29.33 -11.96 -52.92
N ALA A 97 -30.56 -11.46 -52.80
CA ALA A 97 -30.93 -10.45 -51.80
C ALA A 97 -30.71 -10.95 -50.36
N ASP A 98 -31.09 -12.20 -50.07
CA ASP A 98 -30.89 -12.82 -48.75
C ASP A 98 -29.41 -12.99 -48.41
N VAL A 99 -28.58 -13.37 -49.39
CA VAL A 99 -27.13 -13.49 -49.22
C VAL A 99 -26.50 -12.13 -48.94
N ILE A 100 -26.86 -11.09 -49.70
CA ILE A 100 -26.37 -9.72 -49.48
C ILE A 100 -26.82 -9.19 -48.11
N GLN A 101 -28.06 -9.46 -47.71
CA GLN A 101 -28.58 -9.07 -46.40
C GLN A 101 -27.84 -9.77 -45.26
N LYS A 102 -27.60 -11.08 -45.38
CA LYS A 102 -26.80 -11.83 -44.40
C LYS A 102 -25.37 -11.32 -44.33
N GLN A 103 -24.75 -11.03 -45.47
CA GLN A 103 -23.41 -10.44 -45.52
C GLN A 103 -23.36 -9.09 -44.79
N ALA A 104 -24.32 -8.19 -45.07
CA ALA A 104 -24.41 -6.90 -44.39
C ALA A 104 -24.63 -7.06 -42.88
N GLN A 105 -25.44 -8.03 -42.46
CA GLN A 105 -25.66 -8.34 -41.05
C GLN A 105 -24.38 -8.84 -40.36
N TYR A 106 -23.64 -9.75 -40.99
CA TYR A 106 -22.36 -10.24 -40.45
C TYR A 106 -21.31 -9.13 -40.40
N SER A 107 -21.17 -8.32 -41.44
CA SER A 107 -20.27 -7.17 -41.43
C SER A 107 -20.61 -6.19 -40.30
N ARG A 108 -21.91 -5.93 -40.05
CA ARG A 108 -22.32 -5.09 -38.92
C ARG A 108 -21.96 -5.69 -37.56
N GLN A 109 -22.16 -7.00 -37.39
CA GLN A 109 -21.79 -7.70 -36.15
C GLN A 109 -20.28 -7.68 -35.93
N ILE A 110 -19.48 -7.90 -36.98
CA ILE A 110 -18.02 -7.81 -36.91
C ILE A 110 -17.59 -6.40 -36.49
N ASN A 111 -18.09 -5.36 -37.15
CA ASN A 111 -17.75 -3.98 -36.80
C ASN A 111 -18.16 -3.63 -35.36
N GLU A 112 -19.28 -4.14 -34.87
CA GLU A 112 -19.70 -3.94 -33.48
C GLU A 112 -18.76 -4.64 -32.49
N MET A 113 -18.34 -5.88 -32.78
CA MET A 113 -17.36 -6.58 -31.96
C MET A 113 -16.00 -5.89 -31.98
N GLU A 114 -15.54 -5.40 -33.13
CA GLU A 114 -14.31 -4.63 -33.27
C GLU A 114 -14.36 -3.32 -32.47
N ALA A 115 -15.48 -2.60 -32.51
CA ALA A 115 -15.66 -1.38 -31.72
C ALA A 115 -15.64 -1.67 -30.20
N ARG A 116 -16.25 -2.77 -29.76
CA ARG A 116 -16.19 -3.21 -28.35
C ARG A 116 -14.76 -3.60 -27.97
N LEU A 117 -14.06 -4.36 -28.80
CA LEU A 117 -12.67 -4.75 -28.59
C LEU A 117 -11.74 -3.53 -28.49
N ALA A 118 -11.91 -2.55 -29.38
CA ALA A 118 -11.18 -1.28 -29.32
C ALA A 118 -11.45 -0.52 -28.01
N THR A 119 -12.69 -0.51 -27.53
CA THR A 119 -13.06 0.10 -26.25
C THR A 119 -12.39 -0.61 -25.06
N PHE A 120 -12.29 -1.94 -25.10
CA PHE A 120 -11.56 -2.70 -24.09
C PHE A 120 -10.06 -2.40 -24.10
N HIS A 121 -9.43 -2.37 -25.28
CA HIS A 121 -8.01 -2.01 -25.38
C HIS A 121 -7.72 -0.60 -24.89
N MET A 122 -8.58 0.37 -25.21
CA MET A 122 -8.47 1.75 -24.70
C MET A 122 -8.53 1.78 -23.17
N ARG A 123 -9.52 1.11 -22.55
CA ARG A 123 -9.63 1.04 -21.09
C ARG A 123 -8.42 0.39 -20.42
N LEU A 124 -7.88 -0.67 -21.03
CA LEU A 124 -6.70 -1.36 -20.53
C LEU A 124 -5.45 -0.48 -20.63
N ALA A 125 -5.33 0.31 -21.70
CA ALA A 125 -4.27 1.30 -21.84
C ALA A 125 -4.39 2.41 -20.78
N ASP A 126 -5.59 2.96 -20.57
CA ASP A 126 -5.84 3.98 -19.55
C ASP A 126 -5.52 3.47 -18.14
N GLU A 127 -5.95 2.24 -17.81
CA GLU A 127 -5.66 1.63 -16.51
C GLU A 127 -4.17 1.37 -16.32
N SER A 128 -3.47 0.95 -17.38
CA SER A 128 -2.01 0.75 -17.33
C SER A 128 -1.28 2.08 -17.09
N LEU A 129 -1.70 3.14 -17.78
CA LEU A 129 -1.15 4.49 -17.60
C LEU A 129 -1.41 5.02 -16.19
N GLU A 130 -2.61 4.82 -15.65
CA GLU A 130 -2.93 5.27 -14.29
C GLU A 130 -2.10 4.50 -13.24
N ARG A 131 -1.88 3.19 -13.41
CA ARG A 131 -0.99 2.41 -12.52
C ARG A 131 0.46 2.89 -12.58
N GLU A 132 0.98 3.18 -13.76
CA GLU A 132 2.35 3.73 -13.90
C GLU A 132 2.46 5.09 -13.24
N ARG A 133 1.43 5.92 -13.37
CA ARG A 133 1.36 7.23 -12.71
C ARG A 133 1.31 7.10 -11.19
N GLU A 134 0.47 6.21 -10.65
CA GLU A 134 0.41 5.94 -9.21
C GLU A 134 1.73 5.39 -8.67
N LEU A 135 2.37 4.48 -9.42
CA LEU A 135 3.69 3.97 -9.08
C LEU A 135 4.73 5.09 -9.05
N SER A 136 4.74 5.96 -10.06
CA SER A 136 5.64 7.11 -10.12
C SER A 136 5.44 8.04 -8.93
N ASN A 137 4.18 8.38 -8.60
CA ASN A 137 3.86 9.22 -7.45
C ASN A 137 4.31 8.56 -6.13
N THR A 138 4.09 7.26 -5.99
CA THR A 138 4.50 6.53 -4.78
C THR A 138 6.02 6.52 -4.63
N VAL A 139 6.77 6.32 -5.72
CA VAL A 139 8.24 6.38 -5.67
C VAL A 139 8.71 7.81 -5.36
N GLU A 140 8.06 8.83 -5.92
CA GLU A 140 8.36 10.23 -5.62
C GLU A 140 8.15 10.58 -4.14
N ASP A 141 6.96 10.30 -3.61
CA ASP A 141 6.56 10.67 -2.24
C ASP A 141 7.30 9.86 -1.16
N TYR A 142 7.55 8.57 -1.41
CA TYR A 142 8.10 7.68 -0.38
C TYR A 142 9.59 7.39 -0.52
N VAL A 143 10.18 7.59 -1.70
CA VAL A 143 11.61 7.34 -1.93
C VAL A 143 12.35 8.62 -2.22
N TYR A 144 11.97 9.36 -3.25
CA TYR A 144 12.76 10.52 -3.68
C TYR A 144 12.64 11.70 -2.72
N GLU A 145 11.43 12.05 -2.25
CA GLU A 145 11.25 13.17 -1.34
C GLU A 145 11.97 12.96 0.00
N PRO A 146 11.85 11.79 0.70
CA PRO A 146 12.54 11.59 1.96
C PRO A 146 14.07 11.57 1.82
N ILE A 147 14.59 10.99 0.73
CA ILE A 147 16.03 11.01 0.42
C ILE A 147 16.49 12.45 0.15
N GLY A 148 15.74 13.22 -0.62
CA GLY A 148 16.01 14.63 -0.89
C GLY A 148 16.03 15.47 0.39
N GLN A 149 15.05 15.29 1.28
CA GLN A 149 15.01 15.95 2.57
C GLN A 149 16.19 15.56 3.48
N ALA A 150 16.57 14.28 3.50
CA ALA A 150 17.72 13.79 4.26
C ALA A 150 19.04 14.37 3.74
N MET A 151 19.21 14.43 2.42
CA MET A 151 20.37 15.05 1.78
C MET A 151 20.43 16.54 2.09
N LYS A 152 19.31 17.26 2.01
CA LYS A 152 19.24 18.69 2.36
C LYS A 152 19.67 18.92 3.81
N ARG A 153 19.12 18.17 4.77
CA ARG A 153 19.53 18.26 6.19
C ARG A 153 21.00 17.97 6.40
N SER A 154 21.58 17.06 5.61
CA SER A 154 22.99 16.70 5.71
C SER A 154 23.88 17.81 5.17
N LEU A 155 23.50 18.41 4.04
CA LEU A 155 24.19 19.58 3.49
C LEU A 155 24.08 20.80 4.42
N ASP A 156 22.90 21.05 4.99
CA ASP A 156 22.68 22.13 5.96
C ASP A 156 23.60 21.95 7.19
N ARG A 157 23.77 20.71 7.69
CA ARG A 157 24.71 20.41 8.78
C ARG A 157 26.16 20.62 8.36
N ILE A 158 26.55 20.17 7.17
CA ILE A 158 27.91 20.39 6.67
C ILE A 158 28.21 21.89 6.56
N GLU A 159 27.26 22.67 6.04
CA GLU A 159 27.38 24.11 5.89
C GLU A 159 27.50 24.80 7.26
N HIS A 160 26.60 24.50 8.20
CA HIS A 160 26.59 25.17 9.50
C HIS A 160 27.68 24.69 10.45
N ASP A 161 27.97 23.40 10.51
CA ASP A 161 28.88 22.82 11.51
C ASP A 161 30.34 22.86 11.05
N PHE A 162 30.60 22.87 9.74
CA PHE A 162 31.97 22.78 9.20
C PHE A 162 32.36 23.98 8.36
N ILE A 163 31.52 24.40 7.41
CA ILE A 163 31.90 25.45 6.45
C ILE A 163 31.84 26.84 7.09
N GLN A 164 30.74 27.18 7.77
CA GLN A 164 30.57 28.50 8.40
C GLN A 164 31.62 28.82 9.47
N PRO A 165 31.99 27.90 10.39
CA PRO A 165 33.04 28.18 11.38
C PRO A 165 34.41 28.42 10.74
N VAL A 166 34.70 27.78 9.61
CA VAL A 166 35.95 27.96 8.87
C VAL A 166 35.96 29.28 8.09
N LEU A 167 34.84 29.66 7.48
CA LEU A 167 34.73 30.87 6.66
C LEU A 167 34.54 32.15 7.47
N ASP A 168 33.98 32.07 8.68
CA ASP A 168 33.74 33.24 9.54
C ASP A 168 34.45 33.09 10.90
N PRO A 169 35.78 33.33 10.96
CA PRO A 169 36.59 33.08 12.15
C PRO A 169 36.17 33.87 13.40
N LYS A 170 35.34 34.91 13.23
CA LYS A 170 34.79 35.70 14.34
C LYS A 170 33.69 34.98 15.12
N ARG A 171 33.06 33.93 14.55
CA ARG A 171 32.08 33.05 15.22
C ARG A 171 32.69 31.75 15.75
N ALA A 172 33.93 31.43 15.39
CA ALA A 172 34.62 30.21 15.84
C ALA A 172 35.21 30.33 17.25
N LEU A 173 35.23 31.54 17.83
CA LEU A 173 35.48 31.68 19.25
C LEU A 173 34.18 31.31 19.97
N PRO A 174 34.15 30.23 20.77
CA PRO A 174 33.01 29.95 21.63
C PRO A 174 32.73 31.22 22.44
N ASP A 175 31.49 31.66 22.41
CA ASP A 175 31.05 32.86 23.09
C ASP A 175 31.26 32.65 24.59
N GLU A 176 32.42 33.03 25.12
CA GLU A 176 32.74 33.01 26.56
C GLU A 176 31.88 34.02 27.35
N LYS A 177 30.88 34.64 26.72
CA LYS A 177 29.99 35.61 27.35
C LYS A 177 28.63 34.98 27.63
N GLY A 178 28.49 34.32 28.78
CA GLY A 178 27.14 34.01 29.25
C GLY A 178 26.98 32.95 30.34
N GLU A 179 27.93 32.79 31.26
CA GLU A 179 27.66 32.10 32.53
C GLU A 179 27.63 33.12 33.70
N ASP A 180 26.78 34.14 33.57
CA ASP A 180 26.21 34.86 34.72
C ASP A 180 24.79 34.32 34.99
N GLN A 181 24.59 33.00 34.92
CA GLN A 181 23.39 32.37 35.48
C GLN A 181 23.63 32.09 36.95
N GLU A 182 23.08 33.01 37.76
CA GLU A 182 22.66 32.84 39.15
C GLU A 182 22.84 31.42 39.68
N ALA A 183 23.94 31.24 40.41
CA ALA A 183 24.11 30.10 41.29
C ALA A 183 22.89 30.05 42.24
N PRO A 184 22.27 28.88 42.44
CA PRO A 184 21.26 28.73 43.48
C PRO A 184 21.92 29.05 44.82
N GLU A 185 21.34 30.04 45.48
CA GLU A 185 21.53 30.50 46.86
C GLU A 185 21.94 29.33 47.76
N LEU A 186 23.26 29.13 47.89
CA LEU A 186 23.83 28.07 48.70
C LEU A 186 23.73 28.54 50.15
N MET A 187 22.86 27.87 50.90
CA MET A 187 22.74 28.02 52.35
C MET A 187 24.12 28.22 52.98
N VAL A 188 24.26 29.41 53.56
CA VAL A 188 25.31 29.77 54.50
C VAL A 188 25.21 28.79 55.66
N LEU A 189 26.04 27.75 55.63
CA LEU A 189 26.37 26.97 56.81
C LEU A 189 27.29 27.86 57.64
N GLU A 190 26.69 28.49 58.65
CA GLU A 190 27.36 29.06 59.81
C GLU A 190 28.33 28.01 60.35
N THR A 191 29.62 28.15 60.00
CA THR A 191 30.70 27.55 60.79
C THR A 191 31.06 28.55 61.87
N ASP A 192 30.38 28.41 62.99
CA ASP A 192 30.76 28.99 64.26
C ASP A 192 32.22 28.67 64.62
N ASN A 193 32.85 29.63 65.30
CA ASN A 193 33.85 29.43 66.35
C ASN A 193 35.15 28.69 65.99
N ALA A 194 36.23 29.45 65.82
CA ALA A 194 37.10 29.73 66.97
C ALA A 194 38.21 30.71 66.55
N GLU A 195 38.07 31.93 67.07
CA GLU A 195 39.16 32.88 67.25
C GLU A 195 40.35 32.23 67.96
N SER A 196 41.55 32.50 67.47
CA SER A 196 42.75 32.55 68.31
C SER A 196 43.62 33.70 67.84
N THR A 197 43.07 34.89 67.98
CA THR A 197 43.78 36.17 68.02
C THR A 197 44.56 36.18 69.34
N SER A 198 45.86 35.87 69.30
CA SER A 198 46.77 36.20 70.40
C SER A 198 47.55 37.43 69.98
N GLU A 199 47.08 38.54 70.52
CA GLU A 199 47.60 39.89 70.39
C GLU A 199 49.06 39.99 70.83
N GLU A 200 49.75 40.87 70.10
CA GLU A 200 51.03 41.45 70.44
C GLU A 200 50.88 42.29 71.71
N ASP A 201 51.65 41.97 72.75
CA ASP A 201 52.00 42.90 73.83
C ASP A 201 53.54 42.90 73.93
N VAL A 202 54.17 43.59 72.99
CA VAL A 202 55.59 43.94 73.08
C VAL A 202 55.65 45.27 73.81
N ALA A 203 55.97 45.20 75.10
CA ALA A 203 56.34 46.35 75.90
C ALA A 203 57.60 46.99 75.29
N GLU A 204 57.42 48.17 74.68
CA GLU A 204 58.46 49.15 74.44
C GLU A 204 59.07 49.56 75.79
N ASN A 205 60.31 49.14 76.02
CA ASN A 205 61.20 49.82 76.96
C ASN A 205 62.19 50.62 76.11
N ASP A 206 61.86 51.88 75.91
CA ASP A 206 62.82 52.93 75.59
C ASP A 206 63.69 53.24 76.82
N ASP A 207 64.87 53.77 76.53
CA ASP A 207 65.68 54.64 77.41
C ASP A 207 66.49 53.92 78.52
N ASP A 208 67.76 54.20 78.76
CA ASP A 208 68.65 55.25 78.29
C ASP A 208 70.09 54.82 78.63
N GLY A 209 71.05 55.44 77.95
CA GLY A 209 72.33 55.67 78.58
C GLY A 209 73.46 54.69 78.27
N ASN A 210 74.35 55.21 77.44
CA ASN A 210 75.77 55.38 77.76
C ASN A 210 76.69 54.64 76.80
N GLY A 211 77.52 55.46 76.14
CA GLY A 211 78.30 55.04 75.00
C GLY A 211 79.42 54.08 75.33
N GLU A 212 79.79 53.29 74.32
CA GLU A 212 81.18 53.11 73.95
C GLU A 212 81.27 52.59 72.51
N PRO A 213 82.30 53.02 71.75
CA PRO A 213 82.46 52.67 70.36
C PRO A 213 83.11 51.28 70.23
N ALA A 214 82.76 50.58 69.15
CA ALA A 214 83.49 49.41 68.64
C ALA A 214 83.50 48.15 69.52
N ILE A 215 82.41 47.39 69.49
CA ILE A 215 82.51 45.92 69.56
C ILE A 215 82.14 45.40 68.18
N ARG A 216 83.15 45.06 67.39
CA ARG A 216 83.03 44.20 66.22
C ARG A 216 81.99 43.12 66.55
N THR A 217 80.80 43.21 65.95
CA THR A 217 79.80 42.14 66.06
C THR A 217 80.56 40.85 65.80
N ASN A 218 80.65 40.00 66.81
CA ASN A 218 81.47 38.79 66.75
C ASN A 218 81.01 38.05 65.48
N LEU A 219 81.90 37.95 64.48
CA LEU A 219 81.57 37.44 63.14
C LEU A 219 80.82 36.10 63.23
N VAL A 220 81.20 35.30 64.25
CA VAL A 220 80.60 34.03 64.63
C VAL A 220 79.13 34.14 65.03
N LYS A 221 78.70 35.21 65.71
CA LYS A 221 77.28 35.44 66.03
C LYS A 221 76.47 35.72 64.77
N LEU A 222 77.02 36.51 63.86
CA LEU A 222 76.35 36.88 62.60
C LEU A 222 76.23 35.65 61.69
N GLU A 223 77.30 34.86 61.56
CA GLU A 223 77.30 33.56 60.87
C GLU A 223 76.27 32.59 61.45
N ARG A 224 76.18 32.47 62.78
CA ARG A 224 75.16 31.65 63.45
C ARG A 224 73.74 32.14 63.18
N GLN A 225 73.51 33.45 63.15
CA GLN A 225 72.20 34.02 62.81
C GLN A 225 71.85 33.76 61.34
N THR A 226 72.81 33.91 60.42
CA THR A 226 72.60 33.60 59.00
C THR A 226 72.26 32.14 58.79
N HIS A 227 73.00 31.21 59.40
CA HIS A 227 72.69 29.78 59.31
C HIS A 227 71.35 29.42 59.96
N HIS A 228 70.97 30.07 61.06
CA HIS A 228 69.66 29.86 61.66
C HIS A 228 68.53 30.33 60.73
N LEU A 229 68.69 31.49 60.10
CA LEU A 229 67.73 32.01 59.13
C LEU A 229 67.65 31.10 57.90
N GLU A 230 68.78 30.66 57.38
CA GLU A 230 68.86 29.72 56.26
C GLU A 230 68.16 28.39 56.59
N ALA A 231 68.44 27.82 57.76
CA ALA A 231 67.76 26.60 58.22
C ALA A 231 66.25 26.80 58.35
N ARG A 232 65.81 27.96 58.85
CA ARG A 232 64.39 28.31 58.95
C ARG A 232 63.73 28.50 57.58
N MET A 233 64.42 29.15 56.64
CA MET A 233 63.95 29.31 55.27
C MET A 233 63.82 27.95 54.57
N ASN A 234 64.85 27.11 54.65
CA ASN A 234 64.83 25.76 54.08
C ASN A 234 63.73 24.90 54.71
N HIS A 235 63.52 24.99 56.03
CA HIS A 235 62.42 24.29 56.69
C HIS A 235 61.05 24.80 56.22
N HIS A 236 60.88 26.11 56.12
CA HIS A 236 59.64 26.70 55.63
C HIS A 236 59.34 26.26 54.19
N GLU A 237 60.34 26.31 53.31
CA GLU A 237 60.19 25.97 51.89
C GLU A 237 59.90 24.47 51.69
N HIS A 238 60.71 23.59 52.30
CA HIS A 238 60.63 22.16 52.03
C HIS A 238 59.63 21.41 52.91
N VAL A 239 59.28 21.94 54.08
CA VAL A 239 58.34 21.27 55.00
C VAL A 239 57.02 22.03 55.05
N THR A 240 57.04 23.32 55.38
CA THR A 240 55.79 24.06 55.62
C THR A 240 55.00 24.27 54.33
N LEU A 241 55.63 24.82 53.28
CA LEU A 241 54.97 25.04 52.00
C LEU A 241 54.61 23.71 51.32
N PHE A 242 55.47 22.70 51.43
CA PHE A 242 55.17 21.37 50.91
C PHE A 242 53.93 20.75 51.57
N ASN A 243 53.85 20.77 52.90
CA ASN A 243 52.69 20.26 53.63
C ASN A 243 51.43 21.06 53.32
N SER A 244 51.54 22.40 53.24
CA SER A 244 50.42 23.27 52.87
C SER A 244 49.88 22.94 51.46
N LYS A 245 50.77 22.79 50.47
CA LYS A 245 50.39 22.36 49.11
C LYS A 245 49.72 21.00 49.11
N ARG A 246 50.25 20.05 49.87
CA ARG A 246 49.67 18.70 49.98
C ARG A 246 48.24 18.75 50.55
N VAL A 247 48.04 19.48 51.64
CA VAL A 247 46.71 19.67 52.24
C VAL A 247 45.74 20.33 51.26
N ALA A 248 46.20 21.34 50.50
CA ALA A 248 45.38 21.99 49.48
C ALA A 248 44.98 21.02 48.35
N PHE A 249 45.90 20.19 47.87
CA PHE A 249 45.58 19.16 46.87
C PHE A 249 44.63 18.10 47.41
N ASP A 250 44.82 17.63 48.64
CA ASP A 250 43.92 16.68 49.28
C ASP A 250 42.50 17.26 49.44
N ALA A 251 42.39 18.56 49.75
CA ALA A 251 41.11 19.27 49.83
C ALA A 251 40.40 19.35 48.46
N ILE A 252 41.14 19.69 47.40
CA ILE A 252 40.62 19.70 46.03
C ILE A 252 40.19 18.29 45.61
N GLU A 253 40.99 17.27 45.90
CA GLU A 253 40.65 15.88 45.58
C GLU A 253 39.38 15.45 46.31
N GLN A 254 39.26 15.76 47.61
CA GLN A 254 38.05 15.48 48.37
C GLN A 254 36.84 16.23 47.81
N GLN A 255 36.99 17.48 47.40
CA GLN A 255 35.92 18.26 46.79
C GLN A 255 35.47 17.61 45.47
N CYS A 256 36.40 17.26 44.58
CA CYS A 256 36.11 16.55 43.33
C CYS A 256 35.37 15.21 43.58
N ARG A 257 35.82 14.44 44.57
CA ARG A 257 35.15 13.17 44.95
C ARG A 257 33.76 13.38 45.54
N LYS A 258 33.54 14.47 46.30
CA LYS A 258 32.26 14.76 46.95
C LYS A 258 31.24 15.41 46.02
N SER A 259 31.63 16.30 45.12
CA SER A 259 30.70 17.05 44.26
C SER A 259 30.65 16.51 42.83
N ILE A 260 31.80 16.32 42.19
CA ILE A 260 31.87 15.98 40.77
C ILE A 260 31.52 14.52 40.54
N GLN A 261 32.04 13.61 41.37
CA GLN A 261 31.84 12.17 41.16
C GLN A 261 30.36 11.74 41.25
N PRO A 262 29.54 12.23 42.21
CA PRO A 262 28.11 11.95 42.22
C PRO A 262 27.37 12.59 41.04
N ALA A 263 27.75 13.80 40.61
CA ALA A 263 27.14 14.46 39.46
C ALA A 263 27.37 13.68 38.16
N ILE A 264 28.59 13.17 37.94
CA ILE A 264 28.91 12.29 36.79
C ILE A 264 28.08 11.01 36.84
N GLN A 265 27.95 10.39 38.01
CA GLN A 265 27.14 9.18 38.16
C GLN A 265 25.66 9.44 37.86
N LEU A 266 25.12 10.56 38.35
CA LEU A 266 23.74 10.97 38.08
C LEU A 266 23.52 11.22 36.59
N GLU A 267 24.43 11.92 35.92
CA GLU A 267 24.32 12.18 34.48
C GLU A 267 24.41 10.88 33.66
N LYS A 268 25.28 9.94 34.06
CA LYS A 268 25.34 8.61 33.45
C LYS A 268 24.02 7.85 33.57
N VAL A 269 23.38 7.87 34.75
CA VAL A 269 22.06 7.23 34.94
C VAL A 269 20.99 7.92 34.09
N LYS A 270 20.95 9.26 34.08
CA LYS A 270 19.99 10.03 33.25
C LYS A 270 20.20 9.80 31.75
N ALA A 271 21.45 9.71 31.29
CA ALA A 271 21.77 9.38 29.91
C ALA A 271 21.24 7.97 29.55
N ASN A 272 21.54 6.97 30.38
CA ASN A 272 21.06 5.60 30.19
C ASN A 272 19.52 5.52 30.17
N GLU A 273 18.82 6.26 31.04
CA GLU A 273 17.35 6.31 31.04
C GLU A 273 16.79 6.95 29.76
N ARG A 274 17.42 8.03 29.27
CA ARG A 274 17.04 8.66 28.00
C ARG A 274 17.24 7.70 26.82
N GLU A 275 18.38 7.03 26.75
CA GLU A 275 18.67 6.03 25.71
C GLU A 275 17.68 4.86 25.77
N ALA A 276 17.44 4.29 26.95
CA ALA A 276 16.48 3.20 27.13
C ALA A 276 15.06 3.60 26.70
N LYS A 277 14.65 4.85 26.95
CA LYS A 277 13.37 5.38 26.49
C LYS A 277 13.30 5.48 24.96
N ILE A 278 14.36 5.95 24.31
CA ILE A 278 14.44 6.04 22.85
C ILE A 278 14.36 4.64 22.23
N ILE A 279 15.10 3.67 22.78
CA ILE A 279 15.09 2.27 22.32
C ILE A 279 13.67 1.68 22.43
N ARG A 280 13.00 1.82 23.59
CA ARG A 280 11.63 1.33 23.77
C ARG A 280 10.63 1.97 22.80
N ASN A 281 10.76 3.28 22.56
CA ASN A 281 9.91 3.97 21.59
C ASN A 281 10.15 3.44 20.16
N PHE A 282 11.40 3.21 19.80
CA PHE A 282 11.77 2.63 18.51
C PHE A 282 11.21 1.22 18.36
N GLU A 283 11.40 0.34 19.35
CA GLU A 283 10.87 -1.02 19.35
C GLU A 283 9.34 -1.04 19.25
N SER A 284 8.66 -0.16 19.99
CA SER A 284 7.20 -0.02 19.91
C SER A 284 6.75 0.42 18.51
N SER A 285 7.47 1.37 17.89
CA SER A 285 7.18 1.84 16.53
C SER A 285 7.39 0.73 15.50
N VAL A 286 8.53 0.04 15.56
CA VAL A 286 8.86 -1.09 14.67
C VAL A 286 7.85 -2.23 14.82
N GLY A 287 7.42 -2.53 16.06
CA GLY A 287 6.39 -3.54 16.32
C GLY A 287 5.03 -3.16 15.71
N SER A 288 4.65 -1.88 15.80
CA SER A 288 3.41 -1.38 15.18
C SER A 288 3.45 -1.47 13.65
N VAL A 289 4.56 -1.05 13.03
CA VAL A 289 4.74 -1.11 11.57
C VAL A 289 4.75 -2.56 11.08
N THR A 290 5.47 -3.45 11.78
CA THR A 290 5.51 -4.88 11.45
C THR A 290 4.13 -5.51 11.52
N ARG A 291 3.32 -5.19 12.54
CA ARG A 291 1.94 -5.67 12.66
C ARG A 291 1.09 -5.19 11.48
N HIS A 292 1.15 -3.90 11.15
CA HIS A 292 0.39 -3.34 10.05
C HIS A 292 0.77 -3.97 8.70
N LEU A 293 2.07 -4.21 8.47
CA LEU A 293 2.55 -4.89 7.27
C LEU A 293 2.02 -6.33 7.19
N ALA A 294 2.00 -7.07 8.30
CA ALA A 294 1.42 -8.40 8.35
C ALA A 294 -0.09 -8.40 8.07
N GLU A 295 -0.83 -7.41 8.59
CA GLU A 295 -2.26 -7.23 8.29
C GLU A 295 -2.51 -6.97 6.81
N MET A 296 -1.73 -6.08 6.18
CA MET A 296 -1.84 -5.81 4.74
C MET A 296 -1.49 -7.03 3.89
N GLN A 297 -0.45 -7.78 4.26
CA GLN A 297 -0.07 -9.02 3.57
C GLN A 297 -1.17 -10.08 3.69
N ALA A 298 -1.76 -10.25 4.87
CA ALA A 298 -2.88 -11.17 5.08
C ALA A 298 -4.11 -10.76 4.24
N ALA A 299 -4.46 -9.47 4.22
CA ALA A 299 -5.56 -8.95 3.40
C ALA A 299 -5.30 -9.17 1.91
N ARG A 300 -4.08 -8.92 1.43
CA ARG A 300 -3.69 -9.16 0.03
C ARG A 300 -3.77 -10.64 -0.34
N SER A 301 -3.23 -11.52 0.49
CA SER A 301 -3.30 -12.97 0.27
C SER A 301 -4.75 -13.48 0.25
N SER A 302 -5.61 -12.96 1.13
CA SER A 302 -7.04 -13.28 1.12
C SER A 302 -7.74 -12.79 -0.14
N SER A 303 -7.42 -11.58 -0.61
CA SER A 303 -7.99 -11.03 -1.85
C SER A 303 -7.56 -11.83 -3.08
N LEU A 304 -6.29 -12.25 -3.13
CA LEU A 304 -5.78 -13.08 -4.22
C LEU A 304 -6.50 -14.44 -4.26
N GLY A 305 -6.64 -15.10 -3.09
CA GLY A 305 -7.36 -16.37 -3.01
C GLY A 305 -8.83 -16.26 -3.45
N TYR A 306 -9.50 -15.13 -3.18
CA TYR A 306 -10.85 -14.90 -3.67
C TYR A 306 -10.91 -14.74 -5.20
N ILE A 307 -9.96 -14.01 -5.78
CA ILE A 307 -9.87 -13.83 -7.24
C ILE A 307 -9.55 -15.17 -7.93
N GLU A 308 -8.65 -15.97 -7.37
CA GLU A 308 -8.33 -17.33 -7.87
C GLU A 308 -9.58 -18.22 -7.88
N GLN A 309 -10.36 -18.23 -6.80
CA GLN A 309 -11.63 -18.98 -6.75
C GLN A 309 -12.65 -18.51 -7.80
N GLN A 310 -12.71 -17.21 -8.09
CA GLN A 310 -13.58 -16.69 -9.13
C GLN A 310 -13.12 -17.12 -10.54
N LEU A 311 -11.82 -17.09 -10.79
CA LEU A 311 -11.24 -17.54 -12.05
C LEU A 311 -11.54 -19.03 -12.29
N ASP A 312 -11.33 -19.88 -11.27
CA ASP A 312 -11.63 -21.31 -11.35
C ASP A 312 -13.12 -21.56 -11.63
N ALA A 313 -14.01 -20.79 -10.97
CA ALA A 313 -15.45 -20.89 -11.20
C ALA A 313 -15.84 -20.46 -12.62
N TRP A 314 -15.18 -19.45 -13.19
CA TRP A 314 -15.40 -19.01 -14.57
C TRP A 314 -14.89 -20.02 -15.57
N GLU A 315 -13.70 -20.58 -15.35
CA GLU A 315 -13.13 -21.63 -16.21
C GLU A 315 -14.05 -22.85 -16.26
N LEU A 316 -14.56 -23.30 -15.11
CA LEU A 316 -15.52 -24.40 -15.06
C LEU A 316 -16.83 -24.06 -15.80
N GLY A 317 -17.33 -22.84 -15.63
CA GLY A 317 -18.52 -22.35 -16.34
C GLY A 317 -18.35 -22.34 -17.86
N ASP A 318 -17.16 -21.99 -18.34
CA ASP A 318 -16.86 -21.97 -19.77
C ASP A 318 -16.70 -23.37 -20.35
N VAL A 319 -16.08 -24.30 -19.63
CA VAL A 319 -16.01 -25.72 -20.02
C VAL A 319 -17.42 -26.29 -20.18
N VAL A 320 -18.31 -26.09 -19.20
CA VAL A 320 -19.70 -26.57 -19.27
C VAL A 320 -20.45 -25.95 -20.45
N ARG A 321 -20.24 -24.66 -20.71
CA ARG A 321 -20.87 -23.95 -21.84
C ARG A 321 -20.37 -24.48 -23.18
N MET A 322 -19.07 -24.72 -23.32
CA MET A 322 -18.45 -25.30 -24.52
C MET A 322 -18.98 -26.70 -24.79
N GLU A 323 -19.09 -27.55 -23.76
CA GLU A 323 -19.69 -28.88 -23.89
C GLU A 323 -21.15 -28.81 -24.36
N GLY A 324 -21.92 -27.85 -23.86
CA GLY A 324 -23.28 -27.58 -24.31
C GLY A 324 -23.36 -27.28 -25.80
N TYR A 325 -22.51 -26.37 -26.29
CA TYR A 325 -22.43 -26.05 -27.73
C TYR A 325 -21.98 -27.25 -28.57
N LEU A 326 -21.01 -28.04 -28.11
CA LEU A 326 -20.58 -29.25 -28.80
C LEU A 326 -21.71 -30.28 -28.93
N LYS A 327 -22.50 -30.49 -27.86
CA LYS A 327 -23.68 -31.36 -27.89
C LYS A 327 -24.73 -30.86 -28.89
N GLN A 328 -24.98 -29.55 -28.93
CA GLN A 328 -25.91 -28.95 -29.90
C GLN A 328 -25.43 -29.12 -31.34
N ILE A 329 -24.14 -28.89 -31.61
CA ILE A 329 -23.54 -29.11 -32.93
C ILE A 329 -23.67 -30.58 -33.35
N GLN A 330 -23.43 -31.53 -32.45
CA GLN A 330 -23.59 -32.96 -32.72
C GLN A 330 -25.05 -33.32 -33.04
N ALA A 331 -26.01 -32.75 -32.31
CA ALA A 331 -27.44 -32.95 -32.58
C ALA A 331 -27.82 -32.45 -33.97
N MET A 332 -27.39 -31.23 -34.35
CA MET A 332 -27.62 -30.69 -35.69
C MET A 332 -26.97 -31.55 -36.79
N LYS A 333 -25.74 -32.05 -36.57
CA LYS A 333 -25.09 -32.97 -37.52
C LYS A 333 -25.89 -34.25 -37.72
N ARG A 334 -26.49 -34.81 -36.66
CA ARG A 334 -27.33 -36.01 -36.74
C ARG A 334 -28.58 -35.75 -37.56
N GLN A 335 -29.28 -34.64 -37.30
CA GLN A 335 -30.46 -34.24 -38.09
C GLN A 335 -30.13 -34.07 -39.59
N VAL A 336 -29.01 -33.42 -39.91
CA VAL A 336 -28.56 -33.27 -41.31
C VAL A 336 -28.29 -34.62 -41.98
N LEU A 337 -27.77 -35.61 -41.25
CA LEU A 337 -27.55 -36.96 -41.79
C LEU A 337 -28.87 -37.68 -42.03
N GLU A 338 -29.80 -37.61 -41.08
CA GLU A 338 -31.15 -38.20 -41.21
C GLU A 338 -31.90 -37.60 -42.42
N GLU A 339 -31.86 -36.28 -42.61
CA GLU A 339 -32.45 -35.62 -43.78
C GLU A 339 -31.80 -36.07 -45.11
N ARG A 340 -30.48 -36.26 -45.12
CA ARG A 340 -29.77 -36.74 -46.32
C ARG A 340 -30.12 -38.18 -46.67
N GLU A 341 -30.28 -39.05 -45.67
CA GLU A 341 -30.74 -40.41 -45.87
C GLU A 341 -32.17 -40.45 -46.40
N GLU A 342 -33.04 -39.60 -45.84
CA GLU A 342 -34.44 -39.52 -46.28
C GLU A 342 -34.55 -39.01 -47.73
N ARG A 343 -33.76 -38.00 -48.12
CA ARG A 343 -33.68 -37.56 -49.52
C ARG A 343 -33.22 -38.69 -50.44
N ARG A 344 -32.23 -39.48 -50.03
CA ARG A 344 -31.76 -40.62 -50.82
C ARG A 344 -32.87 -41.65 -51.03
N ARG A 345 -33.64 -41.97 -49.98
CA ARG A 345 -34.82 -42.87 -50.11
C ARG A 345 -35.87 -42.31 -51.06
N GLN A 346 -36.14 -41.01 -51.00
CA GLN A 346 -37.08 -40.35 -51.90
C GLN A 346 -36.60 -40.38 -53.35
N ASP A 347 -35.31 -40.13 -53.59
CA ASP A 347 -34.69 -40.21 -54.91
C ASP A 347 -34.76 -41.63 -55.47
N GLU A 348 -34.52 -42.66 -54.64
CA GLU A 348 -34.68 -44.08 -55.03
C GLU A 348 -36.11 -44.37 -55.50
N VAL A 349 -37.13 -43.93 -54.75
CA VAL A 349 -38.55 -44.08 -55.14
C VAL A 349 -38.87 -43.35 -56.45
N VAL A 350 -38.29 -42.17 -56.68
CA VAL A 350 -38.47 -41.43 -57.95
C VAL A 350 -37.83 -42.19 -59.10
N VAL A 351 -36.61 -42.73 -58.92
CA VAL A 351 -35.93 -43.55 -59.93
C VAL A 351 -36.74 -44.80 -60.27
N GLU A 352 -37.29 -45.50 -59.28
CA GLU A 352 -38.17 -46.66 -59.50
C GLU A 352 -39.41 -46.29 -60.33
N LYS A 353 -40.05 -45.15 -60.04
CA LYS A 353 -41.19 -44.65 -60.83
C LYS A 353 -40.79 -44.35 -62.27
N ILE A 354 -39.63 -43.75 -62.50
CA ILE A 354 -39.11 -43.47 -63.85
C ILE A 354 -38.87 -44.79 -64.61
N LEU A 355 -38.23 -45.78 -63.98
CA LEU A 355 -37.98 -47.08 -64.59
C LEU A 355 -39.29 -47.82 -64.91
N HIS A 356 -40.28 -47.76 -64.03
CA HIS A 356 -41.60 -48.35 -64.27
C HIS A 356 -42.32 -47.67 -65.44
N ALA A 357 -42.35 -46.33 -65.48
CA ALA A 357 -42.94 -45.59 -66.58
C ALA A 357 -42.25 -45.89 -67.92
N LYS A 358 -40.91 -45.99 -67.91
CA LYS A 358 -40.13 -46.40 -69.09
C LYS A 358 -40.54 -47.79 -69.59
N LYS A 359 -40.71 -48.77 -68.70
CA LYS A 359 -41.12 -50.14 -69.05
C LYS A 359 -42.53 -50.17 -69.67
N MET A 360 -43.47 -49.40 -69.13
CA MET A 360 -44.82 -49.29 -69.70
C MET A 360 -44.79 -48.70 -71.12
N LEU A 361 -44.00 -47.63 -71.33
CA LEU A 361 -43.82 -47.03 -72.65
C LEU A 361 -43.18 -48.01 -73.66
N GLU A 362 -42.20 -48.80 -73.23
CA GLU A 362 -41.60 -49.85 -74.06
C GLU A 362 -42.63 -50.90 -74.46
N GLN A 363 -43.48 -51.36 -73.52
CA GLN A 363 -44.55 -52.31 -73.82
C GLN A 363 -45.56 -51.76 -74.83
N ASP A 364 -46.04 -50.54 -74.62
CA ASP A 364 -46.98 -49.88 -75.52
C ASP A 364 -46.41 -49.76 -76.95
N LEU A 365 -45.12 -49.42 -77.07
CA LEU A 365 -44.43 -49.29 -78.36
C LEU A 365 -44.34 -50.63 -79.12
N PHE A 366 -44.14 -51.75 -78.41
CA PHE A 366 -44.04 -53.08 -79.03
C PHE A 366 -45.39 -53.72 -79.36
N THR A 367 -46.50 -53.31 -78.73
CA THR A 367 -47.85 -53.82 -79.05
C THR A 367 -48.50 -53.20 -80.29
N VAL A 368 -47.94 -52.12 -80.84
CA VAL A 368 -48.49 -51.39 -82.00
C VAL A 368 -47.93 -51.90 -83.35
N ILE A 369 -46.99 -52.84 -83.32
CA ILE A 369 -46.45 -53.56 -84.50
C ILE A 369 -47.07 -54.96 -84.53
#